data_AF-A0A954KQM9-F1
#
_entry.id   AF-A0A954KQM9-F1
#
_cell.length_a   1.000
_cell.length_b   1.000
_cell.length_c   1.000
_cell.angle_alpha   90.00
_cell.angle_beta   90.00
_cell.angle_gamma   90.00
#
_symmetry.space_group_name_H-M   'P 1'
#
loop_
_entity.id
_entity.type
_entity.pdbx_description
1 polymer ?
#
loop_
_entity_poly.entity_id
_entity_poly.type
_entity_poly.pdbx_seq_one_letter_code
_entity_poly.pdbx_strand_id
1 'polypeptide(L)'
;LQVPEPTVMDSQVIGTILYVDHFGNLVSNIRREHLENWKTNPADPLIRLERDGSLRFIDFGISQTYTDCLPGHGVILWGSNGFLEVALHGGNAATKFKSKPGETLALDWRSVHERI
;
A
#
# COMPACT_ATOMS: atom_id res chain seq x y z
N LEU A 1 -0.96 22.84 -2.02
CA LEU A 1 0.20 21.94 -2.19
C LEU A 1 -0.11 20.99 -3.32
N GLN A 2 0.81 20.83 -4.27
CA GLN A 2 0.67 19.82 -5.32
C GLN A 2 1.01 18.46 -4.70
N VAL A 3 0.06 17.53 -4.72
CA VAL A 3 0.30 16.14 -4.31
C VAL A 3 1.06 15.48 -5.46
N PRO A 4 2.16 14.75 -5.22
CA PRO A 4 2.81 14.00 -6.29
C PRO A 4 1.84 13.00 -6.89
N GLU A 5 1.82 12.86 -8.20
CA GLU A 5 1.05 11.81 -8.86
C GLU A 5 1.78 10.46 -8.74
N PRO A 6 1.05 9.34 -8.51
CA PRO A 6 1.66 8.03 -8.53
C PRO A 6 2.00 7.61 -9.97
N THR A 7 3.05 6.80 -10.11
CA THR A 7 3.42 6.18 -11.38
C THR A 7 2.61 4.91 -11.58
N VAL A 8 1.82 4.86 -12.67
CA VAL A 8 1.02 3.70 -13.04
C VAL A 8 1.64 3.00 -14.25
N MET A 9 1.84 1.70 -14.16
CA MET A 9 2.34 0.81 -15.21
C MET A 9 1.36 -0.36 -15.39
N ASP A 10 1.57 -1.18 -16.42
CA ASP A 10 0.69 -2.33 -16.73
C ASP A 10 0.61 -3.35 -15.57
N SER A 11 1.72 -3.53 -14.86
CA SER A 11 1.88 -4.55 -13.81
C SER A 11 2.28 -4.01 -12.45
N GLN A 12 2.31 -2.68 -12.29
CA GLN A 12 2.79 -2.06 -11.06
C GLN A 12 2.22 -0.65 -10.87
N VAL A 13 1.93 -0.27 -9.63
CA VAL A 13 1.71 1.11 -9.21
C VAL A 13 2.74 1.48 -8.16
N ILE A 14 3.35 2.66 -8.33
CA ILE A 14 4.29 3.25 -7.37
C ILE A 14 3.71 4.57 -6.89
N GLY A 15 3.38 4.63 -5.61
CA GLY A 15 2.94 5.84 -4.92
C GLY A 15 3.88 6.26 -3.79
N THR A 16 3.48 7.30 -3.09
CA THR A 16 4.21 7.89 -1.97
C THR A 16 3.30 8.02 -0.76
N ILE A 17 3.82 7.72 0.42
CA ILE A 17 3.15 7.99 1.70
C ILE A 17 3.10 9.50 1.92
N LEU A 18 1.90 10.05 2.00
CA LEU A 18 1.64 11.48 2.18
C LEU A 18 1.71 11.90 3.63
N TYR A 19 1.07 11.14 4.52
CA TYR A 19 1.03 11.41 5.95
C TYR A 19 0.68 10.14 6.75
N VAL A 20 0.82 10.23 8.08
CA VAL A 20 0.31 9.24 9.02
C VAL A 20 -0.99 9.80 9.60
N ASP A 21 -2.09 9.06 9.52
CA ASP A 21 -3.35 9.50 10.12
C ASP A 21 -3.31 9.38 11.67
N HIS A 22 -4.39 9.80 12.32
CA HIS A 22 -4.50 9.77 13.78
C HIS A 22 -4.53 8.35 14.39
N PHE A 23 -4.87 7.32 13.62
CA PHE A 23 -4.83 5.92 14.05
C PHE A 23 -3.46 5.28 13.85
N GLY A 24 -2.61 5.88 13.01
CA GLY A 24 -1.30 5.36 12.67
C GLY A 24 -1.23 4.68 11.31
N ASN A 25 -2.26 4.82 10.48
CA ASN A 25 -2.25 4.31 9.11
C ASN A 25 -1.37 5.19 8.22
N LEU A 26 -0.68 4.57 7.27
CA LEU A 26 0.14 5.28 6.28
C LEU A 26 -0.74 5.59 5.07
N VAL A 27 -1.13 6.85 4.90
CA VAL A 27 -1.98 7.28 3.79
C VAL A 27 -1.12 7.59 2.58
N SER A 28 -1.39 6.96 1.44
CA SER A 28 -0.66 7.18 0.19
C SER A 28 -1.37 8.15 -0.77
N ASN A 29 -0.72 8.50 -1.88
CA ASN A 29 -1.33 9.20 -3.01
C ASN A 29 -2.04 8.27 -4.02
N ILE A 30 -2.15 6.97 -3.74
CA ILE A 30 -2.76 6.01 -4.67
C ILE A 30 -4.29 6.04 -4.49
N ARG A 31 -5.03 6.08 -5.60
CA ARG A 31 -6.50 6.06 -5.67
C ARG A 31 -6.97 4.82 -6.43
N ARG A 32 -8.27 4.52 -6.35
CA ARG A 32 -8.90 3.36 -7.03
C ARG A 32 -8.64 3.32 -8.53
N GLU A 33 -8.70 4.49 -9.17
CA GLU A 33 -8.47 4.65 -10.61
C GLU A 33 -7.03 4.34 -11.05
N HIS A 34 -6.07 4.33 -10.12
CA HIS A 34 -4.69 3.94 -10.44
C HIS A 34 -4.53 2.41 -10.53
N LEU A 35 -5.52 1.65 -10.06
CA LEU A 35 -5.50 0.19 -10.03
C LEU A 35 -6.40 -0.45 -11.10
N GLU A 36 -6.84 0.28 -12.13
CA GLU A 36 -7.67 -0.28 -13.20
C GLU A 36 -7.01 -1.49 -13.88
N ASN A 37 -5.71 -1.43 -14.17
CA ASN A 37 -4.94 -2.52 -14.78
C ASN A 37 -4.86 -3.77 -13.89
N TRP A 38 -4.95 -3.61 -12.57
CA TRP A 38 -4.94 -4.73 -11.63
C TRP A 38 -6.32 -5.41 -11.54
N LYS A 39 -7.44 -4.71 -11.76
CA LYS A 39 -8.78 -5.29 -11.64
C LYS A 39 -9.02 -6.50 -12.54
N THR A 40 -8.29 -6.61 -13.64
CA THR A 40 -8.35 -7.74 -14.58
C THR A 40 -7.34 -8.85 -14.26
N ASN A 41 -6.52 -8.68 -13.21
CA ASN A 41 -5.49 -9.62 -12.81
C ASN A 41 -6.00 -10.50 -11.65
N PRO A 42 -5.86 -11.85 -11.74
CA PRO A 42 -6.33 -12.75 -10.69
C PRO A 42 -5.39 -12.82 -9.47
N ALA A 43 -4.19 -12.26 -9.53
CA ALA A 43 -3.21 -12.32 -8.45
C ALA A 43 -3.29 -11.10 -7.54
N ASP A 44 -3.22 -11.33 -6.24
CA ASP A 44 -2.99 -10.26 -5.28
C ASP A 44 -1.63 -9.60 -5.53
N PRO A 45 -1.55 -8.26 -5.43
CA PRO A 45 -0.31 -7.56 -5.62
C PRO A 45 0.65 -7.86 -4.47
N LEU A 46 1.94 -7.96 -4.77
CA LEU A 46 3.00 -7.87 -3.78
C LEU A 46 3.13 -6.41 -3.36
N ILE A 47 2.96 -6.16 -2.07
CA ILE A 47 2.88 -4.80 -1.54
C ILE A 47 4.10 -4.54 -0.66
N ARG A 48 4.82 -3.45 -0.96
CA ARG A 48 6.04 -3.09 -0.24
C ARG A 48 6.12 -1.61 0.06
N LEU A 49 6.64 -1.30 1.24
CA LEU A 49 7.18 0.00 1.60
C LEU A 49 8.68 0.00 1.33
N GLU A 50 9.17 1.09 0.75
CA GLU A 50 10.58 1.24 0.39
C GLU A 50 11.11 2.60 0.84
N ARG A 51 12.30 2.56 1.46
CA ARG A 51 13.04 3.75 1.87
C ARG A 51 14.52 3.44 2.00
N ASP A 52 15.39 4.24 1.39
CA ASP A 52 16.84 4.17 1.56
C ASP A 52 17.39 2.73 1.33
N GLY A 53 16.82 2.00 0.37
CA GLY A 53 17.14 0.61 0.05
C GLY A 53 16.55 -0.45 1.01
N SER A 54 15.88 -0.04 2.08
CA SER A 54 15.17 -0.96 2.99
C SER A 54 13.77 -1.26 2.49
N LEU A 55 13.48 -2.55 2.28
CA LEU A 55 12.17 -3.07 1.88
C LEU A 55 11.41 -3.66 3.08
N ARG A 56 10.12 -3.37 3.16
CA ARG A 56 9.20 -3.91 4.16
C ARG A 56 7.93 -4.37 3.45
N PHE A 57 7.57 -5.63 3.63
CA PHE A 57 6.42 -6.23 2.97
C PHE A 57 5.18 -6.13 3.84
N ILE A 58 4.03 -5.97 3.19
CA ILE A 58 2.72 -5.99 3.85
C ILE A 58 2.14 -7.39 3.69
N ASP A 59 1.65 -7.94 4.79
CA ASP A 59 1.27 -9.36 4.89
C ASP A 59 0.01 -9.69 4.07
N PHE A 60 -0.96 -8.77 4.05
CA PHE A 60 -2.24 -8.94 3.40
C PHE A 60 -2.45 -7.92 2.27
N GLY A 61 -3.16 -8.36 1.23
CA GLY A 61 -3.52 -7.56 0.06
C GLY A 61 -4.59 -6.50 0.36
N ILE A 62 -5.20 -5.98 -0.71
CA ILE A 62 -6.25 -4.97 -0.63
C ILE A 62 -7.53 -5.61 -0.06
N SER A 63 -7.92 -5.18 1.14
CA SER A 63 -9.07 -5.70 1.88
C SER A 63 -10.20 -4.67 2.00
N GLN A 64 -11.41 -5.13 2.33
CA GLN A 64 -12.53 -4.21 2.58
C GLN A 64 -12.48 -3.64 3.99
N THR A 65 -12.02 -4.43 4.95
CA THR A 65 -11.96 -4.05 6.36
C THR A 65 -10.63 -4.49 6.99
N TYR A 66 -10.22 -3.83 8.07
CA TYR A 66 -9.01 -4.23 8.80
C TYR A 66 -9.14 -5.60 9.50
N THR A 67 -10.38 -6.07 9.74
CA THR A 67 -10.65 -7.39 10.34
C THR A 67 -10.46 -8.55 9.38
N ASP A 68 -10.25 -8.27 8.09
CA ASP A 68 -9.93 -9.28 7.07
C ASP A 68 -8.47 -9.80 7.22
N CYS A 69 -7.72 -9.25 8.17
CA CYS A 69 -6.32 -9.57 8.47
C CYS A 69 -6.17 -10.07 9.92
N LEU A 70 -5.13 -10.84 10.22
CA LEU A 70 -4.85 -11.29 11.59
C LEU A 70 -4.36 -10.13 12.49
N PRO A 71 -4.71 -10.08 13.78
CA PRO A 71 -4.15 -9.10 14.71
C PRO A 71 -2.63 -9.01 14.63
N GLY A 72 -2.09 -7.79 14.61
CA GLY A 72 -0.65 -7.52 14.53
C GLY A 72 -0.03 -7.61 13.13
N HIS A 73 -0.82 -7.87 12.08
CA HIS A 73 -0.36 -7.93 10.69
C HIS A 73 -0.83 -6.72 9.88
N GLY A 74 -0.06 -6.38 8.84
CA GLY A 74 -0.34 -5.28 7.93
C GLY A 74 -1.40 -5.63 6.89
N VAL A 75 -2.25 -4.67 6.56
CA VAL A 75 -3.31 -4.82 5.55
C VAL A 75 -3.44 -3.54 4.74
N ILE A 76 -3.85 -3.67 3.48
CA ILE A 76 -4.16 -2.51 2.65
C ILE A 76 -5.66 -2.23 2.63
N LEU A 77 -6.02 -0.97 2.86
CA LEU A 77 -7.41 -0.52 2.91
C LEU A 77 -7.66 0.66 1.99
N TRP A 78 -8.91 0.81 1.61
CA TRP A 78 -9.40 2.06 1.04
C TRP A 78 -9.84 2.99 2.15
N GLY A 79 -9.10 4.08 2.31
CA GLY A 79 -9.46 5.18 3.20
C GLY A 79 -10.78 5.83 2.79
N SER A 80 -11.47 6.43 3.75
CA SER A 80 -12.71 7.19 3.51
C SER A 80 -12.55 8.39 2.58
N ASN A 81 -11.32 8.90 2.46
CA ASN A 81 -10.90 9.96 1.55
C ASN A 81 -10.60 9.47 0.11
N GLY A 82 -10.75 8.18 -0.16
CA GLY A 82 -10.49 7.55 -1.45
C GLY A 82 -9.03 7.25 -1.74
N PHE A 83 -8.12 7.45 -0.78
CA PHE A 83 -6.72 7.05 -0.89
C PHE A 83 -6.50 5.63 -0.37
N LEU A 84 -5.46 4.98 -0.88
CA LEU A 84 -5.00 3.68 -0.41
C LEU A 84 -4.15 3.86 0.86
N GLU A 85 -4.42 3.04 1.86
CA GLU A 85 -3.82 3.14 3.19
C GLU A 85 -3.14 1.82 3.56
N VAL A 86 -1.96 1.90 4.19
CA VAL A 86 -1.38 0.76 4.93
C VAL A 86 -1.84 0.85 6.38
N ALA A 87 -2.60 -0.16 6.81
CA ALA A 87 -3.15 -0.29 8.15
C ALA A 87 -2.50 -1.45 8.91
N LEU A 88 -2.72 -1.48 10.22
CA LEU A 88 -2.32 -2.59 11.09
C LEU A 88 -3.52 -3.02 11.93
N HIS A 89 -3.88 -4.30 11.88
CA HIS A 89 -4.97 -4.78 12.72
C HIS A 89 -4.56 -4.69 14.19
N GLY A 90 -5.22 -3.77 14.92
CA GLY A 90 -5.05 -3.62 16.37
C GLY A 90 -3.81 -2.82 16.77
N GLY A 91 -3.28 -1.96 15.89
CA GLY A 91 -2.18 -1.08 16.26
C GLY A 91 -1.83 -0.03 15.22
N ASN A 92 -0.61 0.51 15.34
CA ASN A 92 -0.12 1.63 14.55
C ASN A 92 0.84 1.11 13.44
N ALA A 93 0.43 1.25 12.18
CA ALA A 93 1.22 0.78 11.03
C ALA A 93 2.55 1.54 10.90
N ALA A 94 2.56 2.86 11.08
CA ALA A 94 3.78 3.67 11.00
C ALA A 94 4.85 3.21 12.00
N THR A 95 4.45 2.82 13.21
CA THR A 95 5.35 2.30 14.26
C THR A 95 5.83 0.89 13.92
N LYS A 96 4.92 -0.02 13.53
CA LYS A 96 5.27 -1.41 13.18
C LYS A 96 6.26 -1.46 12.02
N PHE A 97 5.99 -0.69 10.96
CA PHE A 97 6.81 -0.66 9.76
C PHE A 97 7.92 0.39 9.81
N LYS A 98 8.08 1.12 10.92
CA LYS A 98 9.06 2.22 11.07
C LYS A 98 9.04 3.18 9.87
N SER A 99 7.84 3.46 9.37
CA SER A 99 7.62 4.20 8.13
C SER A 99 7.12 5.61 8.41
N LYS A 100 7.45 6.55 7.52
CA LYS A 100 7.05 7.96 7.63
C LYS A 100 6.74 8.56 6.27
N PRO A 101 6.19 9.79 6.21
CA PRO A 101 5.89 10.45 4.95
C PRO A 101 7.11 10.60 4.03
N GLY A 102 6.85 10.58 2.73
CA GLY A 102 7.84 10.60 1.66
C GLY A 102 8.39 9.23 1.28
N GLU A 103 7.97 8.15 1.95
CA GLU A 103 8.33 6.77 1.57
C GLU A 103 7.54 6.27 0.38
N THR A 104 8.14 5.35 -0.38
CA THR A 104 7.49 4.71 -1.51
C THR A 104 6.57 3.60 -1.04
N LEU A 105 5.36 3.55 -1.60
CA LEU A 105 4.46 2.40 -1.53
C LEU A 105 4.33 1.82 -2.94
N ALA A 106 4.73 0.57 -3.13
CA ALA A 106 4.64 -0.10 -4.42
C ALA A 106 3.74 -1.33 -4.34
N LEU A 107 2.84 -1.45 -5.31
CA LEU A 107 1.98 -2.60 -5.55
C LEU A 107 2.41 -3.22 -6.87
N ASP A 108 2.84 -4.49 -6.85
CA ASP A 108 3.35 -5.20 -8.02
C ASP A 108 2.56 -6.49 -8.25
N TRP A 109 1.93 -6.62 -9.40
CA TRP A 109 1.14 -7.81 -9.79
C TRP A 109 1.70 -8.48 -11.04
N ARG A 110 3.00 -8.34 -11.30
CA ARG A 110 3.69 -9.17 -12.31
C ARG A 110 3.51 -10.65 -12.01
N SER A 111 3.43 -11.46 -13.06
CA SER A 111 3.36 -12.92 -12.89
C SER A 111 4.55 -13.40 -12.07
N VAL A 112 4.37 -14.45 -11.26
CA VAL A 112 5.46 -15.02 -10.43
C VAL A 112 6.71 -15.36 -11.28
N HIS A 113 6.51 -15.75 -12.55
CA HIS A 113 7.57 -16.04 -13.51
C HIS A 113 8.38 -14.81 -13.98
N GLU A 114 7.84 -13.60 -13.80
CA GLU A 114 8.44 -12.32 -14.25
C GLU A 114 9.10 -11.54 -13.10
N ARG A 115 9.10 -12.12 -11.88
CA ARG A 115 9.68 -11.52 -10.67
C ARG A 115 11.11 -12.00 -10.37
N ILE A 116 11.71 -12.78 -11.28
CA ILE A 116 13.06 -13.37 -11.17
C ILE A 116 14.06 -12.58 -12.01
#